data_AF-A0A2T1H8Q2-F1
#
_entry.id   AF-A0A2T1H8Q2-F1
#
_cell.length_a   1.000
_cell.length_b   1.000
_cell.length_c   1.000
_cell.angle_alpha   90.00
_cell.angle_beta   90.00
_cell.angle_gamma   90.00
#
_symmetry.space_group_name_H-M   'P 1'
#
loop_
_entity.id
_entity.type
_entity.pdbx_description
1 polymer ?
#
loop_
_entity_poly.entity_id
_entity_poly.type
_entity_poly.pdbx_seq_one_letter_code
_entity_poly.pdbx_strand_id
1 'polypeptide(L)'
;MLAVVALAAAVWFGYGWGRALLVDRSAAEARDAALSGAMQAAVNLNSVDANDVDLSIENMRSSITGDALRNDLAATEEDIRARVAETGTSMSAEVLFGTLTELNTDDDLGKALVVLAVRTQTPEYFVTNKVPVLVSLRKDGDVWKAETIEPLASVEMESGPVPGAPAPDPGAQSAPGDSGVPEDSGEPAPEGEAGP
;
A
#
# COMPACT_ATOMS: atom_id res chain seq x y z
N MET A 1 32.08 -46.32 22.92
CA MET A 1 31.75 -44.88 23.08
C MET A 1 31.66 -44.13 21.76
N LEU A 2 32.68 -44.18 20.88
CA LEU A 2 32.69 -43.48 19.58
C LEU A 2 31.43 -43.73 18.71
N ALA A 3 30.98 -44.98 18.58
CA ALA A 3 29.79 -45.30 17.79
C ALA A 3 28.50 -44.67 18.35
N VAL A 4 28.39 -44.54 19.67
CA VAL A 4 27.22 -43.92 20.32
C VAL A 4 27.23 -42.40 20.13
N VAL A 5 28.40 -41.78 20.23
CA VAL A 5 28.57 -40.34 19.97
C VAL A 5 28.30 -40.01 18.50
N ALA A 6 28.80 -40.84 17.57
CA ALA A 6 28.56 -40.66 16.14
C ALA A 6 27.07 -40.80 15.78
N LEU A 7 26.36 -41.76 16.38
CA LEU A 7 24.92 -41.93 16.16
C LEU A 7 24.11 -40.74 16.71
N ALA A 8 24.45 -40.25 17.91
CA ALA A 8 23.80 -39.08 18.48
C ALA A 8 24.02 -37.81 17.63
N ALA A 9 25.24 -37.62 17.12
CA ALA A 9 25.54 -36.53 16.20
C ALA A 9 24.75 -36.67 14.89
N ALA A 10 24.69 -37.86 14.30
CA ALA A 10 23.95 -38.10 13.05
C ALA A 10 22.44 -37.83 13.19
N VAL A 11 21.83 -38.17 14.33
CA VAL A 11 20.41 -37.85 14.61
C VAL A 11 20.21 -36.35 14.81
N TRP A 12 21.12 -35.67 15.52
CA TRP A 12 21.05 -34.22 15.73
C TRP A 12 21.19 -33.44 14.41
N PHE A 13 22.21 -33.77 13.61
CA PHE A 13 22.44 -33.14 12.30
C PHE A 13 21.37 -33.55 11.28
N GLY A 14 20.88 -34.80 11.31
CA GLY A 14 19.79 -35.26 10.44
C GLY A 14 18.44 -34.58 10.75
N TYR A 15 18.14 -34.37 12.03
CA TYR A 15 16.97 -33.60 12.46
C TYR A 15 17.09 -32.12 12.08
N GLY A 16 18.27 -31.51 12.30
CA GLY A 16 18.54 -30.13 11.89
C GLY A 16 18.43 -29.93 10.37
N TRP A 17 18.96 -30.85 9.58
CA TRP A 17 18.88 -30.81 8.11
C TRP A 17 17.46 -31.05 7.59
N GLY A 18 16.73 -32.00 8.17
CA GLY A 18 15.34 -32.29 7.80
C GLY A 18 14.39 -31.14 8.11
N ARG A 19 14.55 -30.50 9.27
CA ARG A 19 13.77 -29.32 9.64
C ARG A 19 14.06 -28.13 8.72
N ALA A 20 15.34 -27.90 8.40
CA ALA A 20 15.76 -26.83 7.49
C ALA A 20 15.17 -26.99 6.08
N LEU A 21 15.09 -28.21 5.56
CA LEU A 21 14.58 -28.45 4.21
C LEU A 21 13.05 -28.40 4.10
N LEU A 22 12.33 -28.85 5.12
CA LEU A 22 10.88 -29.05 5.05
C LEU A 22 10.07 -27.93 5.72
N VAL A 23 10.60 -27.33 6.79
CA VAL A 23 9.87 -26.34 7.61
C VAL A 23 10.39 -24.93 7.36
N ASP A 24 11.71 -24.74 7.36
CA ASP A 24 12.27 -23.40 7.20
C ASP A 24 12.10 -22.89 5.76
N ARG A 25 12.18 -23.78 4.77
CA ARG A 25 11.91 -23.45 3.36
C ARG A 25 10.47 -23.03 3.12
N SER A 26 9.50 -23.77 3.65
CA SER A 26 8.08 -23.43 3.49
C SER A 26 7.71 -22.14 4.23
N ALA A 27 8.34 -21.88 5.38
CA ALA A 27 8.13 -20.63 6.11
C ALA A 27 8.73 -19.41 5.38
N ALA A 28 9.93 -19.55 4.79
CA ALA A 28 10.52 -18.50 3.96
C ALA A 28 9.68 -18.21 2.70
N GLU A 29 9.22 -19.26 2.01
CA GLU A 29 8.35 -19.11 0.83
C GLU A 29 7.01 -18.45 1.19
N ALA A 30 6.39 -18.81 2.32
CA ALA A 30 5.17 -18.17 2.78
C ALA A 30 5.38 -16.68 3.11
N ARG A 31 6.52 -16.35 3.75
CA ARG A 31 6.91 -14.99 4.05
C ARG A 31 7.12 -14.15 2.79
N ASP A 32 7.86 -14.67 1.82
CA ASP A 32 8.14 -13.98 0.57
C ASP A 32 6.86 -13.78 -0.25
N ALA A 33 5.99 -14.79 -0.29
CA ALA A 33 4.69 -14.69 -0.95
C ALA A 33 3.78 -13.65 -0.28
N ALA A 34 3.72 -13.61 1.05
CA ALA A 34 2.93 -12.61 1.79
C ALA A 34 3.46 -11.20 1.56
N LEU A 35 4.77 -11.00 1.62
CA LEU A 35 5.39 -9.70 1.36
C LEU A 35 5.15 -9.24 -0.09
N SER A 36 5.31 -10.15 -1.07
CA SER A 36 5.02 -9.87 -2.47
C SER A 36 3.55 -9.48 -2.67
N GLY A 37 2.62 -10.21 -2.05
CA GLY A 37 1.19 -9.89 -2.10
C GLY A 37 0.88 -8.50 -1.51
N ALA A 38 1.49 -8.15 -0.38
CA ALA A 38 1.34 -6.82 0.22
C ALA A 38 1.84 -5.70 -0.71
N MET A 39 3.04 -5.87 -1.27
CA MET A 39 3.62 -4.89 -2.19
C MET A 39 2.77 -4.73 -3.44
N GLN A 40 2.30 -5.83 -4.03
CA GLN A 40 1.43 -5.80 -5.20
C GLN A 40 0.07 -5.16 -4.90
N ALA A 41 -0.56 -5.51 -3.79
CA ALA A 41 -1.82 -4.90 -3.40
C ALA A 41 -1.67 -3.39 -3.12
N ALA A 42 -0.58 -3.00 -2.44
CA ALA A 42 -0.28 -1.59 -2.20
C ALA A 42 -0.09 -0.81 -3.52
N VAL A 43 0.64 -1.36 -4.49
CA VAL A 43 0.81 -0.75 -5.82
C VAL A 43 -0.53 -0.63 -6.54
N ASN A 44 -1.29 -1.71 -6.62
CA ASN A 44 -2.56 -1.74 -7.35
C ASN A 44 -3.60 -0.80 -6.74
N LEU A 45 -3.67 -0.72 -5.41
CA LEU A 45 -4.60 0.18 -4.70
C LEU A 45 -4.18 1.66 -4.73
N ASN A 46 -2.94 1.97 -5.14
CA ASN A 46 -2.42 3.34 -5.24
C ASN A 46 -2.09 3.73 -6.68
N SER A 47 -2.61 3.00 -7.67
CA SER A 47 -2.38 3.27 -9.09
C SER A 47 -3.70 3.35 -9.86
N VAL A 48 -3.79 4.31 -10.78
CA VAL A 48 -4.90 4.51 -11.72
C VAL A 48 -4.31 5.01 -13.05
N ASP A 49 -4.51 4.28 -14.13
CA ASP A 49 -4.16 4.72 -15.49
C ASP A 49 -5.35 5.44 -16.13
N ALA A 50 -5.17 6.71 -16.50
CA ALA A 50 -6.22 7.48 -17.15
C ALA A 50 -6.65 6.93 -18.53
N ASN A 51 -5.80 6.14 -19.16
CA ASN A 51 -6.07 5.52 -20.46
C ASN A 51 -6.82 4.18 -20.33
N ASP A 52 -6.77 3.55 -19.16
CA ASP A 52 -7.42 2.25 -18.89
C ASP A 52 -7.84 2.14 -17.40
N VAL A 53 -8.85 2.94 -17.06
CA VAL A 53 -9.39 3.01 -15.68
C VAL A 53 -10.05 1.70 -15.28
N ASP A 54 -10.70 1.01 -16.23
CA ASP A 54 -11.38 -0.25 -15.96
C ASP A 54 -10.38 -1.34 -15.59
N LEU A 55 -9.25 -1.45 -16.28
CA LEU A 55 -8.16 -2.34 -15.88
C LEU A 55 -7.58 -1.97 -14.51
N SER A 56 -7.46 -0.68 -14.22
CA SER A 56 -6.97 -0.21 -12.91
C SER A 56 -7.89 -0.67 -11.77
N ILE A 57 -9.21 -0.52 -11.94
CA ILE A 57 -10.22 -0.99 -10.99
C ILE A 57 -10.19 -2.51 -10.84
N GLU A 58 -10.04 -3.26 -11.94
CA GLU A 58 -9.92 -4.72 -11.89
C GLU A 58 -8.65 -5.16 -11.15
N ASN A 59 -7.54 -4.45 -11.34
CA ASN A 59 -6.31 -4.69 -10.58
C ASN A 59 -6.51 -4.44 -9.08
N MET A 60 -7.23 -3.38 -8.69
CA MET A 60 -7.61 -3.16 -7.30
C MET A 60 -8.45 -4.32 -6.77
N ARG A 61 -9.53 -4.68 -7.49
CA ARG A 61 -10.47 -5.74 -7.13
C ARG A 61 -9.80 -7.10 -6.96
N SER A 62 -8.88 -7.45 -7.84
CA SER A 62 -8.13 -8.71 -7.79
C SER A 62 -7.14 -8.76 -6.60
N SER A 63 -6.73 -7.60 -6.09
CA SER A 63 -5.75 -7.47 -5.01
C SER A 63 -6.36 -7.43 -3.60
N ILE A 64 -7.69 -7.37 -3.50
CA ILE A 64 -8.40 -7.23 -2.23
C ILE A 64 -9.23 -8.47 -1.88
N THR A 65 -9.42 -8.66 -0.58
CA THR A 65 -10.29 -9.66 0.02
C THR A 65 -11.01 -9.07 1.23
N GLY A 66 -11.89 -9.85 1.85
CA GLY A 66 -12.76 -9.38 2.92
C GLY A 66 -13.80 -8.36 2.45
N ASP A 67 -14.76 -8.08 3.31
CA ASP A 67 -15.89 -7.22 2.94
C ASP A 67 -15.52 -5.72 2.98
N ALA A 68 -14.59 -5.33 3.86
CA ALA A 68 -14.25 -3.92 4.07
C ALA A 68 -13.76 -3.24 2.78
N LEU A 69 -12.63 -3.70 2.21
CA LEU A 69 -12.10 -3.12 0.97
C LEU A 69 -12.98 -3.40 -0.24
N ARG A 70 -13.68 -4.55 -0.30
CA ARG A 70 -14.58 -4.85 -1.43
C ARG A 70 -15.75 -3.86 -1.48
N ASN A 71 -16.33 -3.53 -0.33
CA ASN A 71 -17.42 -2.58 -0.23
C ASN A 71 -16.94 -1.15 -0.47
N ASP A 72 -15.76 -0.78 0.04
CA ASP A 72 -15.16 0.54 -0.19
C ASP A 72 -14.89 0.79 -1.68
N LEU A 73 -14.25 -0.18 -2.36
CA LEU A 73 -14.02 -0.10 -3.80
C LEU A 73 -15.34 -0.04 -4.58
N ALA A 74 -16.32 -0.88 -4.23
CA ALA A 74 -17.63 -0.87 -4.89
C ALA A 74 -18.37 0.46 -4.71
N ALA A 75 -18.18 1.15 -3.59
CA ALA A 75 -18.78 2.45 -3.30
C ALA A 75 -18.08 3.61 -4.01
N THR A 76 -16.79 3.47 -4.34
CA THR A 76 -15.96 4.56 -4.89
C THR A 76 -15.61 4.41 -6.37
N GLU A 77 -15.87 3.26 -6.99
CA GLU A 77 -15.51 2.96 -8.38
C GLU A 77 -16.03 4.01 -9.38
N GLU A 78 -17.28 4.44 -9.22
CA GLU A 78 -17.89 5.44 -10.11
C GLU A 78 -17.24 6.82 -9.95
N ASP A 79 -16.91 7.21 -8.72
CA ASP A 79 -16.21 8.47 -8.43
C ASP A 79 -14.79 8.48 -9.01
N ILE A 80 -14.08 7.34 -8.96
CA ILE A 80 -12.77 7.18 -9.60
C ILE A 80 -12.90 7.43 -11.11
N ARG A 81 -13.86 6.76 -11.76
CA ARG A 81 -14.08 6.89 -13.21
C ARG A 81 -14.46 8.32 -13.59
N ALA A 82 -15.34 8.97 -12.83
CA ALA A 82 -15.76 10.34 -13.06
C ALA A 82 -14.57 11.33 -12.92
N ARG A 83 -13.79 11.22 -11.84
CA ARG A 83 -12.62 12.06 -11.60
C ARG A 83 -11.58 11.92 -12.70
N VAL A 84 -11.31 10.71 -13.15
CA VAL A 84 -10.36 10.49 -14.25
C VAL A 84 -10.87 11.08 -15.55
N ALA A 85 -12.15 10.88 -15.87
CA ALA A 85 -12.76 11.45 -17.08
C ALA A 85 -12.76 12.98 -17.08
N GLU A 86 -12.94 13.60 -15.91
CA GLU A 86 -12.93 15.05 -15.73
C GLU A 86 -11.52 15.65 -15.81
N THR A 87 -10.54 15.01 -15.16
CA THR A 87 -9.22 15.62 -14.93
C THR A 87 -8.10 15.07 -15.80
N GLY A 88 -8.29 13.89 -16.40
CA GLY A 88 -7.21 13.15 -17.06
C GLY A 88 -6.09 12.70 -16.11
N THR A 89 -6.32 12.72 -14.79
CA THR A 89 -5.29 12.41 -13.79
C THR A 89 -4.95 10.93 -13.78
N SER A 90 -3.66 10.61 -13.81
CA SER A 90 -3.12 9.27 -13.56
C SER A 90 -2.38 9.22 -12.22
N MET A 91 -2.39 8.06 -11.60
CA MET A 91 -1.61 7.74 -10.40
C MET A 91 -0.76 6.50 -10.68
N SER A 92 0.53 6.55 -10.35
CA SER A 92 1.43 5.40 -10.45
C SER A 92 2.19 5.21 -9.16
N ALA A 93 2.11 4.01 -8.57
CA ALA A 93 2.84 3.66 -7.36
C ALA A 93 4.04 2.76 -7.67
N GLU A 94 5.19 3.11 -7.11
CA GLU A 94 6.40 2.28 -7.12
C GLU A 94 6.81 1.92 -5.69
N VAL A 95 7.25 0.68 -5.47
CA VAL A 95 7.68 0.24 -4.14
C VAL A 95 9.08 0.77 -3.85
N LEU A 96 9.22 1.56 -2.78
CA LEU A 96 10.50 1.99 -2.25
C LEU A 96 11.03 1.01 -1.20
N PHE A 97 10.14 0.48 -0.36
CA PHE A 97 10.47 -0.44 0.72
C PHE A 97 9.25 -1.27 1.12
N GLY A 98 9.47 -2.50 1.57
CA GLY A 98 8.42 -3.35 2.11
C GLY A 98 8.97 -4.28 3.20
N THR A 99 8.20 -4.46 4.27
CA THR A 99 8.50 -5.46 5.29
C THR A 99 7.22 -6.03 5.87
N LEU A 100 7.24 -7.30 6.24
CA LEU A 100 6.23 -7.86 7.13
C LEU A 100 6.48 -7.40 8.56
N THR A 101 5.42 -7.06 9.26
CA THR A 101 5.41 -6.78 10.70
C THR A 101 4.87 -7.96 11.48
N GLU A 102 3.95 -8.73 10.88
CA GLU A 102 3.36 -9.95 11.44
C GLU A 102 3.11 -10.97 10.32
N LEU A 103 3.23 -12.26 10.62
CA LEU A 103 2.81 -13.35 9.74
C LEU A 103 2.34 -14.53 10.58
N ASN A 104 1.13 -15.00 10.32
CA ASN A 104 0.56 -16.20 10.90
C ASN A 104 0.11 -17.12 9.76
N THR A 105 0.89 -18.17 9.53
CA THR A 105 0.65 -19.15 8.47
C THR A 105 -0.43 -20.16 8.81
N ASP A 106 -0.79 -20.30 10.09
CA ASP A 106 -1.84 -21.24 10.52
C ASP A 106 -3.23 -20.64 10.28
N ASP A 107 -3.36 -19.32 10.47
CA ASP A 107 -4.61 -18.58 10.24
C ASP A 107 -4.68 -17.89 8.87
N ASP A 108 -3.64 -18.04 8.04
CA ASP A 108 -3.52 -17.40 6.73
C ASP A 108 -3.65 -15.86 6.80
N LEU A 109 -3.01 -15.25 7.81
CA LEU A 109 -3.02 -13.82 8.10
C LEU A 109 -1.61 -13.22 8.07
N GLY A 110 -1.52 -11.94 7.69
CA GLY A 110 -0.26 -11.20 7.74
C GLY A 110 -0.48 -9.70 7.89
N LYS A 111 0.57 -8.98 8.26
CA LYS A 111 0.61 -7.52 8.24
C LYS A 111 1.93 -7.05 7.65
N ALA A 112 1.87 -5.99 6.86
CA ALA A 112 3.04 -5.39 6.23
C ALA A 112 3.04 -3.88 6.39
N LEU A 113 4.24 -3.31 6.44
CA LEU A 113 4.48 -1.90 6.12
C LEU A 113 5.08 -1.85 4.72
N VAL A 114 4.41 -1.15 3.80
CA VAL A 114 4.91 -0.88 2.45
C VAL A 114 5.08 0.62 2.29
N VAL A 115 6.20 1.08 1.76
CA VAL A 115 6.47 2.48 1.46
C VAL A 115 6.51 2.63 -0.04
N LEU A 116 5.64 3.50 -0.55
CA LEU A 116 5.48 3.76 -1.97
C LEU A 116 6.04 5.14 -2.35
N ALA A 117 6.53 5.25 -3.58
CA ALA A 117 6.57 6.51 -4.32
C ALA A 117 5.31 6.57 -5.18
N VAL A 118 4.36 7.43 -4.83
CA VAL A 118 3.11 7.60 -5.57
C VAL A 118 3.21 8.89 -6.36
N ARG A 119 3.26 8.76 -7.69
CA ARG A 119 3.24 9.90 -8.61
C ARG A 119 1.82 10.13 -9.09
N THR A 120 1.28 11.29 -8.75
CA THR A 120 0.02 11.80 -9.30
C THR A 120 0.36 12.77 -10.42
N GLN A 121 -0.22 12.56 -11.60
CA GLN A 121 0.08 13.32 -12.80
C GLN A 121 -1.21 13.74 -13.50
N THR A 122 -1.42 15.05 -13.65
CA THR A 122 -2.42 15.63 -14.57
C THR A 122 -1.77 15.86 -15.95
N PRO A 123 -2.48 16.37 -16.95
CA PRO A 123 -1.84 16.72 -18.22
C PRO A 123 -0.80 17.85 -18.10
N GLU A 124 -0.88 18.72 -17.08
CA GLU A 124 -0.01 19.89 -16.93
C GLU A 124 1.09 19.71 -15.88
N TYR A 125 0.80 19.07 -14.76
CA TYR A 125 1.73 18.97 -13.63
C TYR A 125 1.76 17.57 -13.00
N PHE A 126 2.79 17.30 -12.22
CA PHE A 126 2.90 16.11 -11.40
C PHE A 126 3.41 16.44 -10.00
N VAL A 127 3.06 15.56 -9.06
CA VAL A 127 3.61 15.51 -7.70
C VAL A 127 3.91 14.05 -7.38
N THR A 128 5.09 13.76 -6.87
CA THR A 128 5.45 12.45 -6.34
C THR A 128 5.55 12.53 -4.82
N ASN A 129 4.75 11.74 -4.14
CA ASN A 129 4.71 11.62 -2.69
C ASN A 129 5.32 10.30 -2.22
N LYS A 130 6.04 10.32 -1.11
CA LYS A 130 6.37 9.12 -0.34
C LYS A 130 5.18 8.77 0.55
N VAL A 131 4.57 7.61 0.33
CA VAL A 131 3.35 7.17 1.01
C VAL A 131 3.59 5.84 1.71
N PRO A 132 3.83 5.82 3.03
CA PRO A 132 3.82 4.59 3.81
C PRO A 132 2.38 4.10 4.02
N VAL A 133 2.14 2.81 3.84
CA VAL A 133 0.85 2.15 4.06
C VAL A 133 1.03 0.93 4.95
N LEU A 134 0.12 0.75 5.91
CA LEU A 134 -0.04 -0.49 6.65
C LEU A 134 -1.06 -1.37 5.91
N VAL A 135 -0.67 -2.60 5.59
CA VAL A 135 -1.50 -3.55 4.85
C VAL A 135 -1.79 -4.74 5.74
N SER A 136 -3.05 -4.99 6.06
CA SER A 136 -3.47 -6.28 6.62
C SER A 136 -3.76 -7.23 5.49
N LEU A 137 -3.27 -8.46 5.60
CA LEU A 137 -3.30 -9.47 4.55
C LEU A 137 -4.09 -10.68 5.01
N ARG A 138 -4.79 -11.28 4.06
CA ARG A 138 -5.36 -12.62 4.17
C ARG A 138 -5.04 -13.43 2.92
N LYS A 139 -4.70 -14.70 3.10
CA LYS A 139 -4.54 -15.62 1.97
C LYS A 139 -5.90 -16.05 1.44
N ASP A 140 -6.09 -15.92 0.14
CA ASP A 140 -7.28 -16.33 -0.61
C ASP A 140 -6.84 -17.34 -1.68
N GLY A 141 -7.03 -18.62 -1.40
CA GLY A 141 -6.40 -19.70 -2.15
C GLY A 141 -4.87 -19.68 -1.98
N ASP A 142 -4.15 -19.54 -3.09
CA ASP A 142 -2.68 -19.46 -3.09
C ASP A 142 -2.13 -18.03 -3.09
N VAL A 143 -3.02 -17.01 -3.10
CA VAL A 143 -2.64 -15.61 -3.27
C VAL A 143 -2.89 -14.82 -1.99
N TRP A 144 -1.91 -14.03 -1.58
CA TRP A 144 -2.07 -13.06 -0.49
C TRP A 144 -2.71 -11.79 -1.03
N LYS A 145 -3.82 -11.37 -0.41
CA LYS A 145 -4.59 -10.17 -0.79
C LYS A 145 -4.73 -9.24 0.41
N ALA A 146 -4.93 -7.95 0.14
CA ALA A 146 -5.20 -6.96 1.19
C ALA A 146 -6.63 -7.13 1.73
N GLU A 147 -6.76 -7.22 3.06
CA GLU A 147 -8.03 -7.14 3.78
C GLU A 147 -8.32 -5.71 4.24
N THR A 148 -7.27 -4.97 4.62
CA THR A 148 -7.30 -3.52 4.87
C THR A 148 -6.03 -2.87 4.35
N ILE A 149 -6.12 -1.57 4.03
CA ILE A 149 -4.97 -0.72 3.74
C ILE A 149 -5.17 0.62 4.44
N GLU A 150 -4.17 1.06 5.20
CA GLU A 150 -4.23 2.29 5.99
C GLU A 150 -3.03 3.17 5.64
N PRO A 151 -3.24 4.32 4.98
CA PRO A 151 -2.15 5.25 4.70
C PRO A 151 -1.68 5.93 5.98
N LEU A 152 -0.37 6.13 6.09
CA LEU A 152 0.26 6.98 7.09
C LEU A 152 0.55 8.37 6.50
N ALA A 153 1.13 9.25 7.30
CA ALA A 153 1.54 10.58 6.85
C ALA A 153 2.47 10.49 5.63
N SER A 154 2.08 11.15 4.54
CA SER A 154 2.85 11.24 3.30
C SER A 154 3.77 12.46 3.31
N VAL A 155 4.84 12.39 2.52
CA VAL A 155 5.79 13.50 2.35
C VAL A 155 6.04 13.72 0.87
N GLU A 156 5.89 14.96 0.39
CA GLU A 156 6.26 15.33 -0.98
C GLU A 156 7.75 15.08 -1.21
N MET A 157 8.07 14.41 -2.32
CA MET A 157 9.46 14.17 -2.74
C MET A 157 9.85 15.10 -3.88
N GLU A 158 8.97 15.26 -4.86
CA GLU A 158 9.17 16.09 -6.03
C GLU A 158 7.84 16.57 -6.59
N SER A 159 7.87 17.71 -7.27
CA SER A 159 6.75 18.25 -8.02
C SER A 159 7.26 19.07 -9.21
N GLY A 160 6.45 19.20 -10.25
CA GLY A 160 6.83 19.98 -11.43
C GLY A 160 5.85 19.90 -12.59
N PRO A 161 6.10 20.65 -13.67
CA PRO A 161 5.32 20.52 -14.90
C PRO A 161 5.60 19.18 -15.58
N VAL A 162 4.60 18.61 -16.25
CA VAL A 162 4.81 17.43 -17.10
C VAL A 162 5.69 17.83 -18.29
N PRO A 163 6.76 17.06 -18.60
CA PRO A 163 7.61 17.36 -19.75
C PRO A 163 6.82 17.42 -21.05
N GLY A 164 6.88 18.55 -21.75
CA GLY A 164 6.13 18.78 -22.98
C GLY A 164 4.75 19.40 -22.81
N ALA A 165 4.33 19.69 -21.57
CA ALA A 165 3.15 20.52 -21.32
C ALA A 165 3.35 21.94 -21.90
N PRO A 166 2.29 22.59 -22.41
CA PRO A 166 2.36 23.98 -22.84
C PRO A 166 2.90 24.86 -21.71
N ALA A 167 3.86 25.74 -22.02
CA ALA A 167 4.37 26.68 -21.03
C ALA A 167 3.20 27.52 -20.47
N PRO A 168 3.11 27.71 -19.15
CA PRO A 168 2.07 28.56 -18.58
C PRO A 168 2.16 29.96 -19.17
N ASP A 169 1.01 30.53 -19.53
CA ASP A 169 0.92 31.85 -20.12
C ASP A 169 1.56 32.88 -19.15
N PRO A 170 2.61 33.64 -19.57
CA PRO A 170 3.27 34.63 -18.73
C PRO A 170 2.33 35.71 -18.18
N GLY A 171 1.11 35.84 -18.72
CA GLY A 171 0.08 36.76 -18.26
C GLY A 171 -0.85 36.24 -17.17
N ALA A 172 -0.82 34.94 -16.86
CA ALA A 172 -1.64 34.35 -15.79
C ALA A 172 -0.89 34.44 -14.45
N GLN A 173 -1.07 35.55 -13.74
CA GLN A 173 -0.64 35.65 -12.34
C GLN A 173 -1.33 34.54 -11.53
N SER A 174 -0.55 33.60 -11.01
CA SER A 174 -1.01 32.69 -9.98
C SER A 174 -1.48 33.51 -8.77
N ALA A 175 -2.76 33.42 -8.45
CA ALA A 175 -3.26 33.94 -7.19
C ALA A 175 -2.53 33.21 -6.04
N PRO A 176 -2.00 33.92 -5.03
CA PRO A 176 -1.35 33.28 -3.90
C PRO A 176 -2.38 32.57 -3.01
N GLY A 177 -2.13 31.27 -2.76
CA GLY A 177 -2.59 30.59 -1.56
C GLY A 177 -3.89 29.80 -1.68
N ASP A 178 -3.78 28.53 -2.05
CA ASP A 178 -4.55 27.48 -1.38
C ASP A 178 -3.56 26.38 -0.99
N SER A 179 -2.73 26.70 0.00
CA SER A 179 -2.08 25.66 0.78
C SER A 179 -3.20 24.97 1.55
N GLY A 180 -3.81 23.94 0.96
CA GLY A 180 -4.73 23.03 1.63
C GLY A 180 -4.01 22.26 2.73
N VAL A 181 -3.63 22.95 3.79
CA VAL A 181 -3.44 22.38 5.11
C VAL A 181 -4.87 22.15 5.61
N PRO A 182 -5.28 20.93 5.95
CA PRO A 182 -6.53 20.76 6.68
C PRO A 182 -6.36 21.50 8.01
N GLU A 183 -7.09 22.61 8.16
CA GLU A 183 -7.23 23.28 9.45
C GLU A 183 -7.80 22.26 10.44
N ASP A 184 -6.93 21.92 11.39
CA ASP A 184 -7.22 21.33 12.68
C ASP A 184 -8.51 21.94 13.23
N SER A 185 -9.62 21.23 13.10
CA SER A 185 -10.87 21.57 13.75
C SER A 185 -10.73 21.20 15.23
N GLY A 186 -9.96 22.03 15.93
CA GLY A 186 -9.86 22.04 17.39
C GLY A 186 -11.23 22.36 17.97
N GLU A 187 -11.83 21.36 18.57
CA GLU A 187 -13.03 21.45 19.40
C GLU A 187 -12.79 22.41 20.58
N PRO A 188 -13.60 23.47 20.77
CA PRO A 188 -13.49 24.28 21.97
C PRO A 188 -14.20 23.57 23.14
N ALA A 189 -13.44 23.34 24.21
CA ALA A 189 -13.95 22.91 25.51
C ALA A 189 -15.00 23.90 26.07
N PRO A 190 -16.03 23.44 26.80
CA PRO A 190 -16.98 24.34 27.44
C PRO A 190 -16.38 24.91 28.73
N GLU A 191 -16.05 26.20 28.74
CA GLU A 191 -15.81 26.97 29.97
C GLU A 191 -17.12 27.61 30.46
N GLY A 192 -17.37 27.43 31.76
CA GLY A 192 -18.64 27.70 32.41
C GLY A 192 -19.00 29.19 32.54
N GLU A 193 -20.30 29.45 32.43
CA GLU A 193 -20.90 30.70 32.90
C GLU A 193 -21.33 30.56 34.36
N ALA A 194 -20.90 31.51 35.17
CA ALA A 194 -21.37 31.75 36.53
C ALA A 194 -22.01 33.15 36.63
N GLY A 195 -23.25 33.19 37.13
CA GLY A 195 -23.89 34.36 37.78
C GLY A 195 -24.68 35.30 36.87
N PRO A 196 -25.72 36.00 37.36
CA PRO A 196 -25.95 36.39 38.76
C PRO A 196 -26.95 35.54 39.57
#